data_AF-A0AAW2UFJ6-F1
#
_entry.id   AF-A0AAW2UFJ6-F1
#
_cell.length_a   1.000
_cell.length_b   1.000
_cell.length_c   1.000
_cell.angle_alpha   90.00
_cell.angle_beta   90.00
_cell.angle_gamma   90.00
#
_symmetry.space_group_name_H-M   'P 1'
#
loop_
_entity.id
_entity.type
_entity.pdbx_description
1 polymer ?
#
loop_
_entity_poly.entity_id
_entity_poly.type
_entity_poly.pdbx_seq_one_letter_code
_entity_poly.pdbx_strand_id
1 'polypeptide(L)'
;MEAQSIRSLKRMAKAKEETQRGSHGDISGIDDLGDDLMQNILGRLPASSFASAACVSRSWNSLCSSILSSPRLSSAVSFNPSLEDAVNEVFEKVLSEPIRPHFALASIGPSFSLQAALQLIDKKLGSRIPVIVNVSEGVIGRDVKTDQFVEVQWEVTMEEEDLGAVSPVENVNRGIILTVGFLPGLKAHIVPLFSGDKGPGSLLLDEFVMDIRESASAVSGSTSPAGIILFADRETEIKPVLQTIEYAFSEGTFIVGDGGSKFLYKSYSGNNAKWQPDSTCAAVALLFARDRNKPGIGEIKFHVMLSTGISPLGNMYKAVSVKSNENSTWLTASRETVREHLDGQAILEDIYEELGDRIQYPAFYIGVTKRRRRSVGKEKARWMQFHEFHEVLGGDEEYLFVNSVGIKTRDPFRFYISDSRAALSSCNRVCDMLKDLQLDCDSMNNHASPSVAHCDKKRVFGGMIFSCCGRGDSFFGHPGIDSSPFLKNFPGVTFGGTYCAGEIGRGKLSLYDQDSEEGGFVICSQHVYSAVYLVLSYCPPPLEQ
;
A
#
# COMPACT_ATOMS: atom_id res chain seq x y z
N MET A 1 12.96 -88.25 -30.39
CA MET A 1 13.50 -86.88 -30.63
C MET A 1 12.41 -85.82 -30.86
N GLU A 2 11.11 -86.12 -30.87
CA GLU A 2 10.05 -85.12 -31.05
C GLU A 2 9.50 -84.47 -29.77
N ALA A 3 9.65 -85.09 -28.59
CA ALA A 3 9.07 -84.57 -27.35
C ALA A 3 9.83 -83.37 -26.74
N GLN A 4 11.12 -83.19 -27.07
CA GLN A 4 11.92 -82.05 -26.60
C GLN A 4 11.72 -80.78 -27.46
N SER A 5 11.33 -80.93 -28.73
CA SER A 5 11.12 -79.81 -29.64
C SER A 5 9.83 -79.03 -29.33
N ILE A 6 8.75 -79.73 -28.96
CA ILE A 6 7.45 -79.13 -28.63
C ILE A 6 7.49 -78.35 -27.30
N ARG A 7 8.32 -78.77 -26.34
CA ARG A 7 8.50 -78.06 -25.05
C ARG A 7 9.28 -76.75 -25.20
N SER A 8 10.18 -76.68 -26.18
CA SER A 8 10.95 -75.46 -26.50
C SER A 8 10.08 -74.42 -27.23
N LEU A 9 9.24 -74.87 -28.18
CA LEU A 9 8.30 -74.01 -28.90
C LEU A 9 7.20 -73.42 -27.99
N LYS A 10 6.69 -74.17 -27.01
CA LYS A 10 5.72 -73.65 -26.03
C LYS A 10 6.32 -72.63 -25.05
N ARG A 11 7.62 -72.76 -24.71
CA ARG A 11 8.34 -71.75 -23.90
C ARG A 11 8.62 -70.48 -24.67
N MET A 12 8.92 -70.58 -25.98
CA MET A 12 9.10 -69.42 -26.84
C MET A 12 7.78 -68.69 -27.13
N ALA A 13 6.66 -69.39 -27.28
CA ALA A 13 5.34 -68.76 -27.44
C ALA A 13 4.89 -68.00 -26.18
N LYS A 14 5.12 -68.56 -24.99
CA LYS A 14 4.80 -67.90 -23.71
C LYS A 14 5.70 -66.70 -23.42
N ALA A 15 6.99 -66.78 -23.77
CA ALA A 15 7.90 -65.64 -23.69
C ALA A 15 7.56 -64.52 -24.69
N LYS A 16 6.95 -64.86 -25.84
CA LYS A 16 6.51 -63.86 -26.83
C LYS A 16 5.19 -63.18 -26.45
N GLU A 17 4.27 -63.88 -25.77
CA GLU A 17 3.08 -63.27 -25.15
C GLU A 17 3.43 -62.39 -23.95
N GLU A 18 4.44 -62.76 -23.14
CA GLU A 18 4.91 -61.93 -22.02
C GLU A 18 5.75 -60.71 -22.49
N THR A 19 6.36 -60.76 -23.69
CA THR A 19 7.14 -59.63 -24.25
C THR A 19 6.29 -58.69 -25.14
N GLN A 20 5.05 -59.06 -25.49
CA GLN A 20 4.09 -58.20 -26.19
C GLN A 20 3.03 -57.56 -25.27
N ARG A 21 3.17 -57.70 -23.95
CA ARG A 21 2.67 -56.69 -22.98
C ARG A 21 3.72 -55.60 -22.78
N GLY A 22 4.22 -55.06 -23.89
CA GLY A 22 4.83 -53.75 -23.89
C GLY A 22 3.74 -52.75 -23.53
N SER A 23 4.00 -51.97 -22.49
CA SER A 23 3.21 -50.87 -21.97
C SER A 23 2.59 -49.99 -23.07
N HIS A 24 1.40 -50.35 -23.55
CA HIS A 24 0.39 -49.33 -23.75
C HIS A 24 -0.12 -49.01 -22.36
N GLY A 25 0.46 -47.97 -21.76
CA GLY A 25 -0.14 -47.31 -20.62
C GLY A 25 -1.46 -46.73 -21.10
N ASP A 26 -2.51 -47.53 -21.04
CA ASP A 26 -3.86 -47.00 -20.93
C ASP A 26 -3.83 -46.11 -19.68
N ILE A 27 -3.89 -44.79 -19.89
CA ILE A 27 -4.14 -43.81 -18.83
C ILE A 27 -5.53 -44.16 -18.31
N SER A 28 -5.57 -44.97 -17.27
CA SER A 28 -6.81 -45.61 -16.79
C SER A 28 -7.51 -44.81 -15.70
N GLY A 29 -6.92 -43.67 -15.32
CA GLY A 29 -7.56 -42.62 -14.53
C GLY A 29 -6.76 -41.32 -14.58
N ILE A 30 -7.37 -40.20 -14.14
CA ILE A 30 -6.66 -38.93 -13.94
C ILE A 30 -5.50 -39.07 -12.93
N ASP A 31 -5.53 -40.12 -12.10
CA ASP A 31 -4.45 -40.45 -11.16
C ASP A 31 -3.15 -40.96 -11.85
N ASP A 32 -3.21 -41.33 -13.14
CA ASP A 32 -2.04 -41.69 -13.95
C ASP A 32 -1.38 -40.44 -14.61
N LEU A 33 -1.98 -39.25 -14.43
CA LEU A 33 -1.44 -37.99 -14.90
C LEU A 33 -0.31 -37.55 -13.95
N GLY A 34 0.93 -37.47 -14.44
CA GLY A 34 2.08 -37.10 -13.61
C GLY A 34 1.88 -35.79 -12.84
N ASP A 35 2.38 -35.72 -11.61
CA ASP A 35 2.19 -34.60 -10.69
C ASP A 35 2.52 -33.23 -11.32
N ASP A 36 3.54 -33.15 -12.16
CA ASP A 36 3.93 -31.91 -12.85
C ASP A 36 2.84 -31.40 -13.82
N LEU A 37 2.20 -32.32 -14.56
CA LEU A 37 1.12 -31.97 -15.48
C LEU A 37 -0.13 -31.54 -14.70
N MET A 38 -0.42 -32.23 -13.59
CA MET A 38 -1.51 -31.87 -12.68
C MET A 38 -1.27 -30.49 -12.05
N GLN A 39 -0.07 -30.20 -11.57
CA GLN A 39 0.27 -28.87 -11.04
C GLN A 39 0.11 -27.78 -12.10
N ASN A 40 0.50 -28.04 -13.34
CA ASN A 40 0.35 -27.07 -14.43
C ASN A 40 -1.12 -26.80 -14.78
N ILE A 41 -1.96 -27.84 -14.81
CA ILE A 41 -3.41 -27.71 -15.05
C ILE A 41 -4.05 -26.93 -13.89
N LEU A 42 -3.81 -27.35 -12.65
CA LEU A 42 -4.35 -26.71 -11.46
C LEU A 42 -3.87 -25.25 -11.34
N GLY A 43 -2.61 -24.99 -11.68
CA GLY A 43 -1.98 -23.67 -11.65
C GLY A 43 -2.62 -22.64 -12.59
N ARG A 44 -3.44 -23.07 -13.55
CA ARG A 44 -4.14 -22.20 -14.52
C ARG A 44 -5.63 -22.07 -14.24
N LEU A 45 -6.13 -22.70 -13.18
CA LEU A 45 -7.56 -22.62 -12.85
C LEU A 45 -7.89 -21.27 -12.21
N PRO A 46 -9.08 -20.70 -12.50
CA PRO A 46 -9.63 -19.61 -11.70
C PRO A 46 -9.72 -20.00 -10.23
N ALA A 47 -9.61 -19.02 -9.33
CA ALA A 47 -9.51 -19.28 -7.90
C ALA A 47 -10.67 -20.12 -7.32
N SER A 48 -11.90 -19.96 -7.84
CA SER A 48 -13.07 -20.74 -7.42
C SER A 48 -12.99 -22.21 -7.84
N SER A 49 -12.63 -22.47 -9.10
CA SER A 49 -12.39 -23.81 -9.62
C SER A 49 -11.21 -24.47 -8.92
N PHE A 50 -10.14 -23.71 -8.67
CA PHE A 50 -8.97 -24.16 -7.92
C PHE A 50 -9.32 -24.56 -6.48
N ALA A 51 -10.13 -23.76 -5.78
CA ALA A 51 -10.60 -24.10 -4.44
C ALA A 51 -11.43 -25.39 -4.42
N SER A 52 -12.26 -25.60 -5.44
CA SER A 52 -13.03 -26.84 -5.60
C SER A 52 -12.12 -28.04 -5.86
N ALA A 53 -11.09 -27.86 -6.69
CA ALA A 53 -10.08 -28.87 -6.98
C ALA A 53 -9.31 -29.29 -5.72
N ALA A 54 -8.98 -28.36 -4.83
CA ALA A 54 -8.31 -28.66 -3.56
C ALA A 54 -9.14 -29.54 -2.61
N CYS A 55 -10.45 -29.68 -2.83
CA CYS A 55 -11.34 -30.52 -2.03
C CYS A 55 -11.57 -31.93 -2.59
N VAL A 56 -11.04 -32.25 -3.78
CA VAL A 56 -11.30 -33.53 -4.46
C VAL A 56 -10.66 -34.72 -3.72
N SER A 57 -9.38 -34.62 -3.38
CA SER A 57 -8.64 -35.69 -2.70
C SER A 57 -7.46 -35.13 -1.90
N ARG A 58 -6.85 -35.96 -1.05
CA ARG A 58 -5.63 -35.57 -0.31
C ARG A 58 -4.47 -35.24 -1.24
N SER A 59 -4.33 -35.98 -2.34
CA SER A 59 -3.28 -35.74 -3.35
C SER A 59 -3.47 -34.36 -3.99
N TRP A 60 -4.68 -34.08 -4.49
CA TRP A 60 -5.00 -32.79 -5.10
C TRP A 60 -4.85 -31.62 -4.12
N ASN A 61 -5.26 -31.81 -2.86
CA ASN A 61 -5.06 -30.82 -1.82
C ASN A 61 -3.57 -30.55 -1.58
N SER A 62 -2.73 -31.59 -1.60
CA SER A 62 -1.27 -31.44 -1.47
C SER A 62 -0.68 -30.64 -2.63
N LEU A 63 -1.07 -30.94 -3.87
CA LEU A 63 -0.65 -30.18 -5.06
C LEU A 63 -1.14 -28.73 -5.01
N CYS A 64 -2.39 -28.50 -4.63
CA CYS A 64 -2.94 -27.15 -4.49
C CYS A 64 -2.25 -26.36 -3.38
N SER A 65 -1.90 -27.03 -2.26
CA SER A 65 -1.16 -26.42 -1.16
C SER A 65 0.26 -26.07 -1.58
N SER A 66 0.88 -26.86 -2.46
CA SER A 66 2.17 -26.55 -3.08
C SER A 66 2.08 -25.30 -3.97
N ILE A 67 1.04 -25.18 -4.79
CA ILE A 67 0.80 -23.99 -5.63
C ILE A 67 0.56 -22.74 -4.75
N LEU A 68 -0.17 -22.90 -3.64
CA LEU A 68 -0.41 -21.84 -2.65
C LEU A 68 0.70 -21.76 -1.57
N SER A 69 1.91 -22.25 -1.84
CA SER A 69 3.04 -22.07 -0.92
C SER A 69 3.68 -20.69 -1.08
N SER A 70 3.69 -20.16 -2.31
CA SER A 70 4.27 -18.86 -2.62
C SER A 70 3.27 -17.72 -2.41
N PRO A 71 3.72 -16.55 -1.94
CA PRO A 71 2.88 -15.37 -1.87
C PRO A 71 2.51 -14.84 -3.26
N ARG A 72 1.36 -14.15 -3.31
CA ARG A 72 0.84 -13.54 -4.53
C ARG A 72 0.08 -12.26 -4.22
N LEU A 73 0.24 -11.26 -5.09
CA LEU A 73 -0.61 -10.08 -5.15
C LEU A 73 -1.33 -10.07 -6.50
N SER A 74 -2.60 -9.70 -6.49
CA SER A 74 -3.44 -9.55 -7.68
C SER A 74 -4.14 -8.21 -7.62
N SER A 75 -4.19 -7.47 -8.73
CA SER A 75 -4.81 -6.14 -8.80
C SER A 75 -5.37 -5.89 -10.19
N ALA A 76 -6.50 -5.18 -10.25
CA ALA A 76 -7.15 -4.82 -11.51
C ALA A 76 -8.00 -3.56 -11.36
N VAL A 77 -8.11 -2.80 -12.45
CA VAL A 77 -8.90 -1.57 -12.56
C VAL A 77 -10.04 -1.76 -13.56
N SER A 78 -11.24 -1.30 -13.22
CA SER A 78 -12.36 -1.17 -14.16
C SER A 78 -12.89 0.25 -14.15
N PHE A 79 -13.22 0.75 -15.34
CA PHE A 79 -13.94 2.01 -15.57
C PHE A 79 -15.35 1.77 -16.10
N ASN A 80 -15.94 0.59 -15.84
CA ASN A 80 -17.32 0.34 -16.22
C ASN A 80 -18.24 1.32 -15.47
N PRO A 81 -19.19 2.01 -16.16
CA PRO A 81 -20.07 2.98 -15.51
C PRO A 81 -21.03 2.35 -14.49
N SER A 82 -21.32 1.05 -14.60
CA SER A 82 -22.12 0.28 -13.65
C SER A 82 -21.22 -0.26 -12.54
N LEU A 83 -21.48 0.11 -11.28
CA LEU A 83 -20.69 -0.38 -10.14
C LEU A 83 -20.72 -1.92 -10.03
N GLU A 84 -21.87 -2.55 -10.29
CA GLU A 84 -21.98 -4.01 -10.24
C GLU A 84 -21.10 -4.67 -11.31
N ASP A 85 -21.15 -4.17 -12.54
CA ASP A 85 -20.32 -4.68 -13.63
C ASP A 85 -18.85 -4.38 -13.41
N ALA A 86 -18.51 -3.18 -12.90
CA ALA A 86 -17.15 -2.81 -12.56
C ALA A 86 -16.56 -3.75 -11.49
N VAL A 87 -17.34 -4.05 -10.43
CA VAL A 87 -16.96 -5.03 -9.41
C VAL A 87 -16.83 -6.43 -10.02
N ASN A 88 -17.75 -6.85 -10.89
CA ASN A 88 -17.65 -8.14 -11.56
C ASN A 88 -16.38 -8.26 -12.41
N GLU A 89 -16.08 -7.27 -13.25
CA GLU A 89 -14.90 -7.22 -14.11
C GLU A 89 -13.60 -7.31 -13.30
N VAL A 90 -13.45 -6.51 -12.23
CA VAL A 90 -12.22 -6.58 -11.41
C VAL A 90 -12.08 -7.91 -10.70
N PHE A 91 -13.18 -8.51 -10.21
CA PHE A 91 -13.14 -9.82 -9.56
C PHE A 91 -12.78 -10.96 -10.51
N GLU A 92 -13.35 -10.96 -11.72
CA GLU A 92 -12.99 -11.93 -12.76
C GLU A 92 -11.50 -11.86 -13.07
N LYS A 93 -10.94 -10.64 -13.15
CA LYS A 93 -9.52 -10.46 -13.37
C LYS A 93 -8.66 -10.88 -12.17
N VAL A 94 -8.97 -10.40 -10.95
CA VAL A 94 -8.09 -10.69 -9.80
C VAL A 94 -8.13 -12.15 -9.34
N LEU A 95 -9.23 -12.86 -9.62
CA LEU A 95 -9.43 -14.29 -9.31
C LEU A 95 -9.26 -15.20 -10.54
N SER A 96 -8.73 -14.68 -11.65
CA SER A 96 -8.52 -15.44 -12.90
C SER A 96 -7.51 -16.58 -12.76
N GLU A 97 -6.65 -16.53 -11.76
CA GLU A 97 -5.64 -17.54 -11.45
C GLU A 97 -5.72 -17.95 -9.97
N PRO A 98 -5.04 -19.05 -9.58
CA PRO A 98 -5.08 -19.52 -8.20
C PRO A 98 -4.58 -18.47 -7.21
N ILE A 99 -5.47 -18.07 -6.30
CA ILE A 99 -5.17 -17.21 -5.15
C ILE A 99 -6.17 -17.52 -4.04
N ARG A 100 -5.69 -17.50 -2.79
CA ARG A 100 -6.55 -17.57 -1.60
C ARG A 100 -6.46 -16.24 -0.86
N PRO A 101 -7.41 -15.32 -1.02
CA PRO A 101 -7.29 -13.98 -0.45
C PRO A 101 -7.09 -14.01 1.09
N HIS A 102 -6.08 -13.30 1.58
CA HIS A 102 -5.87 -13.02 3.01
C HIS A 102 -6.35 -11.62 3.40
N PHE A 103 -6.40 -10.69 2.44
CA PHE A 103 -7.00 -9.36 2.59
C PHE A 103 -7.44 -8.85 1.21
N ALA A 104 -8.30 -7.83 1.21
CA ALA A 104 -8.59 -7.03 0.03
C ALA A 104 -8.64 -5.54 0.35
N LEU A 105 -8.14 -4.74 -0.59
CA LEU A 105 -8.25 -3.29 -0.61
C LEU A 105 -8.96 -2.90 -1.90
N ALA A 106 -9.99 -2.08 -1.80
CA ALA A 106 -10.64 -1.53 -2.98
C ALA A 106 -10.71 -0.01 -2.88
N SER A 107 -10.45 0.67 -3.98
CA SER A 107 -10.57 2.12 -4.05
C SER A 107 -11.48 2.47 -5.21
N ILE A 108 -12.50 3.27 -4.92
CA ILE A 108 -13.53 3.66 -5.88
C ILE A 108 -13.43 5.15 -6.19
N GLY A 109 -13.93 5.52 -7.37
CA GLY A 109 -14.19 6.90 -7.73
C GLY A 109 -15.39 7.47 -6.96
N PRO A 110 -15.46 8.80 -6.78
CA PRO A 110 -16.47 9.46 -5.95
C PRO A 110 -17.90 9.30 -6.48
N SER A 111 -18.07 8.94 -7.76
CA SER A 111 -19.39 8.66 -8.33
C SER A 111 -20.02 7.34 -7.84
N PHE A 112 -19.25 6.45 -7.21
CA PHE A 112 -19.75 5.18 -6.69
C PHE A 112 -20.09 5.24 -5.21
N SER A 113 -21.18 4.55 -4.83
CA SER A 113 -21.55 4.40 -3.43
C SER A 113 -20.59 3.45 -2.72
N LEU A 114 -19.92 3.97 -1.69
CA LEU A 114 -19.00 3.22 -0.84
C LEU A 114 -19.66 2.01 -0.17
N GLN A 115 -20.89 2.19 0.30
CA GLN A 115 -21.66 1.13 0.94
C GLN A 115 -22.05 0.03 -0.05
N ALA A 116 -22.53 0.41 -1.25
CA ALA A 116 -22.89 -0.56 -2.28
C ALA A 116 -21.65 -1.34 -2.75
N ALA A 117 -20.51 -0.68 -2.93
CA ALA A 117 -19.25 -1.31 -3.32
C ALA A 117 -18.81 -2.35 -2.27
N LEU A 118 -18.82 -1.99 -0.98
CA LEU A 118 -18.47 -2.92 0.10
C LEU A 118 -19.40 -4.15 0.12
N GLN A 119 -20.71 -3.97 -0.05
CA GLN A 119 -21.67 -5.08 -0.07
C GLN A 119 -21.41 -6.05 -1.23
N LEU A 120 -21.13 -5.53 -2.43
CA LEU A 120 -20.81 -6.34 -3.60
C LEU A 120 -19.49 -7.11 -3.43
N ILE A 121 -18.47 -6.45 -2.90
CA ILE A 121 -17.15 -7.06 -2.61
C ILE A 121 -17.29 -8.14 -1.53
N ASP A 122 -18.04 -7.87 -0.46
CA ASP A 122 -18.26 -8.81 0.64
C ASP A 122 -18.96 -10.09 0.16
N LYS A 123 -20.00 -9.95 -0.68
CA LYS A 123 -20.71 -11.08 -1.28
C LYS A 123 -19.78 -12.04 -2.06
N LYS A 124 -18.69 -11.53 -2.63
CA LYS A 124 -17.74 -12.32 -3.43
C LYS A 124 -16.57 -12.91 -2.63
N LEU A 125 -16.04 -12.20 -1.64
CA LEU A 125 -14.90 -12.69 -0.82
C LEU A 125 -15.35 -13.50 0.41
N GLY A 126 -16.58 -13.34 0.86
CA GLY A 126 -17.09 -13.96 2.08
C GLY A 126 -16.63 -13.25 3.36
N SER A 127 -17.21 -13.67 4.48
CA SER A 127 -17.22 -12.89 5.74
C SER A 127 -15.89 -12.86 6.51
N ARG A 128 -14.93 -13.73 6.19
CA ARG A 128 -13.69 -13.89 6.98
C ARG A 128 -12.52 -13.04 6.49
N ILE A 129 -12.58 -12.55 5.26
CA ILE A 129 -11.47 -11.80 4.67
C ILE A 129 -11.60 -10.33 5.09
N PRO A 130 -10.58 -9.73 5.72
CA PRO A 130 -10.57 -8.30 6.02
C PRO A 130 -10.61 -7.49 4.72
N VAL A 131 -11.52 -6.53 4.65
CA VAL A 131 -11.71 -5.65 3.48
C VAL A 131 -11.71 -4.20 3.93
N ILE A 132 -10.98 -3.35 3.22
CA ILE A 132 -11.14 -1.89 3.29
C ILE A 132 -11.57 -1.41 1.91
N VAL A 133 -12.60 -0.58 1.86
CA VAL A 133 -13.03 0.14 0.66
C VAL A 133 -12.91 1.62 0.94
N ASN A 134 -12.22 2.38 0.10
CA ASN A 134 -12.12 3.84 0.23
C ASN A 134 -12.50 4.57 -1.06
N VAL A 135 -12.86 5.85 -0.91
CA VAL A 135 -12.96 6.79 -2.03
C VAL A 135 -11.60 7.45 -2.20
N SER A 136 -11.01 7.25 -3.36
CA SER A 136 -9.69 7.81 -3.74
C SER A 136 -9.86 8.98 -4.71
N GLU A 137 -8.81 9.79 -4.88
CA GLU A 137 -8.75 10.89 -5.87
C GLU A 137 -8.33 10.41 -7.27
N GLY A 138 -8.06 9.11 -7.40
CA GLY A 138 -7.68 8.47 -8.66
C GLY A 138 -7.15 7.07 -8.42
N VAL A 139 -7.01 6.30 -9.49
CA VAL A 139 -6.55 4.91 -9.47
C VAL A 139 -5.34 4.71 -10.37
N ILE A 140 -4.48 3.79 -9.94
CA ILE A 140 -3.22 3.44 -10.61
C ILE A 140 -3.19 1.92 -10.74
N GLY A 141 -3.30 1.37 -11.94
CA GLY A 141 -3.35 -0.08 -12.09
C GLY A 141 -3.56 -0.57 -13.52
N ARG A 142 -3.73 -1.88 -13.67
CA ARG A 142 -3.97 -2.51 -14.98
C ARG A 142 -5.46 -2.55 -15.30
N ASP A 143 -5.87 -1.93 -16.39
CA ASP A 143 -7.25 -1.96 -16.87
C ASP A 143 -7.66 -3.37 -17.32
N VAL A 144 -8.81 -3.83 -16.84
CA VAL A 144 -9.39 -5.13 -17.17
C VAL A 144 -9.68 -5.31 -18.65
N LYS A 145 -10.03 -4.23 -19.37
CA LYS A 145 -10.43 -4.30 -20.80
C LYS A 145 -9.23 -4.28 -21.74
N THR A 146 -8.29 -3.38 -21.52
CA THR A 146 -7.14 -3.17 -22.41
C THR A 146 -5.90 -3.94 -21.98
N ASP A 147 -5.85 -4.45 -20.75
CA ASP A 147 -4.65 -5.00 -20.10
C ASP A 147 -3.47 -3.99 -20.03
N GLN A 148 -3.73 -2.72 -20.32
CA GLN A 148 -2.74 -1.66 -20.22
C GLN A 148 -2.71 -1.08 -18.81
N PHE A 149 -1.53 -0.60 -18.43
CA PHE A 149 -1.37 0.12 -17.18
C PHE A 149 -1.84 1.56 -17.36
N VAL A 150 -2.63 2.05 -16.41
CA VAL A 150 -3.23 3.38 -16.44
C VAL A 150 -3.04 4.09 -15.09
N GLU A 151 -2.81 5.39 -15.19
CA GLU A 151 -2.87 6.35 -14.09
C GLU A 151 -4.03 7.29 -14.42
N VAL A 152 -5.10 7.27 -13.61
CA VAL A 152 -6.29 8.11 -13.85
C VAL A 152 -6.63 8.87 -12.58
N GLN A 153 -6.54 10.19 -12.66
CA GLN A 153 -7.03 11.11 -11.65
C GLN A 153 -8.47 11.51 -11.96
N TRP A 154 -9.25 11.71 -10.92
CA TRP A 154 -10.61 12.21 -11.03
C TRP A 154 -10.57 13.73 -11.26
N GLU A 155 -11.44 14.23 -12.13
CA GLU A 155 -11.64 15.67 -12.27
C GLU A 155 -12.36 16.17 -11.02
N VAL A 156 -11.68 16.98 -10.24
CA VAL A 156 -12.31 17.74 -9.15
C VAL A 156 -13.17 18.81 -9.82
N THR A 157 -14.46 18.54 -10.02
CA THR A 157 -15.41 19.64 -10.16
C THR A 157 -15.37 20.35 -8.82
N MET A 158 -14.69 21.50 -8.75
CA MET A 158 -14.94 22.43 -7.67
C MET A 158 -16.45 22.57 -7.61
N GLU A 159 -17.04 22.46 -6.43
CA GLU A 159 -18.46 22.68 -6.25
C GLU A 159 -18.76 24.08 -6.81
N GLU A 160 -19.26 24.14 -8.05
CA GLU A 160 -19.73 25.36 -8.66
C GLU A 160 -21.00 25.75 -7.92
N GLU A 161 -20.86 26.65 -6.94
CA GLU A 161 -21.92 27.61 -6.67
C GLU A 161 -22.15 28.38 -7.98
N ASP A 162 -23.24 28.02 -8.66
CA ASP A 162 -23.92 28.77 -9.72
C ASP A 162 -23.08 29.26 -10.91
N LEU A 163 -22.84 28.41 -11.92
CA LEU A 163 -22.92 28.84 -13.33
C LEU A 163 -23.45 27.71 -14.23
N GLY A 164 -24.60 27.98 -14.84
CA GLY A 164 -25.33 27.01 -15.65
C GLY A 164 -24.58 26.52 -16.91
N ALA A 165 -24.81 25.24 -17.18
CA ALA A 165 -24.70 24.56 -18.48
C ALA A 165 -23.30 24.23 -18.99
N VAL A 166 -22.76 23.10 -18.52
CA VAL A 166 -21.98 22.17 -19.35
C VAL A 166 -22.50 20.75 -19.10
N SER A 167 -22.76 19.98 -20.16
CA SER A 167 -23.28 18.60 -20.06
C SER A 167 -22.32 17.73 -19.25
N PRO A 168 -22.80 16.85 -18.34
CA PRO A 168 -21.92 15.89 -17.69
C PRO A 168 -21.39 14.95 -18.77
N VAL A 169 -20.08 15.00 -19.04
CA VAL A 169 -19.45 13.91 -19.77
C VAL A 169 -19.68 12.66 -18.93
N GLU A 170 -20.48 11.71 -19.42
CA GLU A 170 -21.14 10.66 -18.63
C GLU A 170 -20.18 9.67 -17.93
N ASN A 171 -18.86 9.85 -18.03
CA ASN A 171 -17.83 8.94 -17.56
C ASN A 171 -16.77 9.56 -16.62
N VAL A 172 -16.91 10.83 -16.25
CA VAL A 172 -15.94 11.51 -15.38
C VAL A 172 -16.08 10.95 -13.95
N ASN A 173 -14.96 10.56 -13.33
CA ASN A 173 -14.84 10.13 -11.92
C ASN A 173 -15.43 8.74 -11.57
N ARG A 174 -15.57 7.86 -12.56
CA ARG A 174 -16.01 6.48 -12.36
C ARG A 174 -14.85 5.52 -12.52
N GLY A 175 -14.59 4.73 -11.49
CA GLY A 175 -13.61 3.66 -11.57
C GLY A 175 -13.52 2.90 -10.26
N ILE A 176 -13.01 1.69 -10.32
CA ILE A 176 -12.68 0.87 -9.17
C ILE A 176 -11.35 0.17 -9.43
N ILE A 177 -10.47 0.21 -8.43
CA ILE A 177 -9.34 -0.71 -8.35
C ILE A 177 -9.59 -1.68 -7.20
N LEU A 178 -9.35 -2.97 -7.44
CA LEU A 178 -9.37 -4.00 -6.41
C LEU A 178 -7.99 -4.64 -6.34
N THR A 179 -7.41 -4.66 -5.14
CA THR A 179 -6.15 -5.35 -4.85
C THR A 179 -6.38 -6.43 -3.80
N VAL A 180 -5.95 -7.64 -4.12
CA VAL A 180 -6.10 -8.84 -3.28
C VAL A 180 -4.74 -9.46 -3.05
N GLY A 181 -4.42 -9.74 -1.78
CA GLY A 181 -3.15 -10.37 -1.41
C GLY A 181 -3.33 -11.72 -0.75
N PHE A 182 -2.50 -12.68 -1.15
CA PHE A 182 -2.25 -13.94 -0.47
C PHE A 182 -0.82 -13.92 0.07
N LEU A 183 -0.71 -13.79 1.39
CA LEU A 183 0.56 -13.65 2.10
C LEU A 183 0.73 -14.81 3.09
N PRO A 184 1.12 -16.02 2.64
CA PRO A 184 1.35 -17.15 3.51
C PRO A 184 2.47 -16.83 4.52
N GLY A 185 2.29 -17.28 5.77
CA GLY A 185 3.16 -16.91 6.89
C GLY A 185 2.80 -15.58 7.58
N LEU A 186 1.85 -14.81 7.05
CA LEU A 186 1.30 -13.61 7.69
C LEU A 186 -0.19 -13.75 7.95
N LYS A 187 -0.69 -13.07 8.99
CA LYS A 187 -2.13 -12.82 9.17
C LYS A 187 -2.43 -11.35 9.01
N ALA A 188 -3.53 -11.07 8.32
CA ALA A 188 -4.09 -9.74 8.14
C ALA A 188 -5.27 -9.54 9.09
N HIS A 189 -5.30 -8.40 9.79
CA HIS A 189 -6.37 -8.02 10.70
C HIS A 189 -6.69 -6.54 10.56
N ILE A 190 -7.93 -6.14 10.85
CA ILE A 190 -8.33 -4.73 10.85
C ILE A 190 -8.53 -4.26 12.28
N VAL A 191 -7.88 -3.14 12.62
CA VAL A 191 -8.04 -2.43 13.89
C VAL A 191 -8.50 -0.99 13.59
N PRO A 192 -9.70 -0.58 14.02
CA PRO A 192 -10.19 0.79 13.87
C PRO A 192 -9.68 1.72 14.99
N LEU A 193 -9.54 3.00 14.67
CA LEU A 193 -9.32 4.10 15.61
C LEU A 193 -10.63 4.88 15.74
N PHE A 194 -11.15 4.96 16.96
CA PHE A 194 -12.37 5.71 17.25
C PHE A 194 -12.09 7.08 17.89
N SER A 195 -13.00 8.01 17.65
CA SER A 195 -13.13 9.24 18.42
C SER A 195 -13.52 8.92 19.87
N GLY A 196 -12.99 9.68 20.82
CA GLY A 196 -13.27 9.56 22.25
C GLY A 196 -14.33 10.55 22.74
N ASP A 197 -14.84 10.31 23.95
CA ASP A 197 -15.96 11.07 24.55
C ASP A 197 -15.60 12.50 25.01
N LYS A 198 -14.32 12.90 24.95
CA LYS A 198 -13.81 14.15 25.57
C LYS A 198 -13.95 15.39 24.69
N GLY A 199 -14.85 15.36 23.71
CA GLY A 199 -15.17 16.47 22.80
C GLY A 199 -14.77 16.21 21.34
N PRO A 200 -15.16 17.11 20.42
CA PRO A 200 -14.80 17.02 19.00
C PRO A 200 -13.29 16.90 18.82
N GLY A 201 -12.83 15.93 18.01
CA GLY A 201 -11.41 15.71 17.72
C GLY A 201 -10.61 14.95 18.79
N SER A 202 -11.21 14.51 19.90
CA SER A 202 -10.54 13.60 20.84
C SER A 202 -10.39 12.21 20.20
N LEU A 203 -9.18 11.65 20.14
CA LEU A 203 -8.91 10.32 19.57
C LEU A 203 -8.45 9.34 20.66
N LEU A 204 -8.92 8.09 20.59
CA LEU A 204 -8.53 7.01 21.52
C LEU A 204 -7.18 6.38 21.12
N LEU A 205 -6.14 7.21 21.02
CA LEU A 205 -4.82 6.80 20.49
C LEU A 205 -4.14 5.70 21.30
N ASP A 206 -4.24 5.76 22.63
CA ASP A 206 -3.63 4.77 23.50
C ASP A 206 -4.30 3.40 23.36
N GLU A 207 -5.63 3.37 23.29
CA GLU A 207 -6.41 2.15 23.07
C GLU A 207 -6.10 1.55 21.70
N PHE A 208 -6.10 2.39 20.66
CA PHE A 208 -5.75 1.97 19.30
C PHE A 208 -4.37 1.29 19.20
N VAL A 209 -3.34 1.86 19.84
CA VAL A 209 -2.02 1.22 19.88
C VAL A 209 -2.05 -0.08 20.67
N MET A 210 -2.77 -0.14 21.79
CA MET A 210 -2.88 -1.35 22.60
C MET A 210 -3.58 -2.48 21.85
N ASP A 211 -4.65 -2.18 21.10
CA ASP A 211 -5.38 -3.14 20.27
C ASP A 211 -4.50 -3.70 19.15
N ILE A 212 -3.69 -2.85 18.51
CA ILE A 212 -2.70 -3.30 17.52
C ILE A 212 -1.68 -4.24 18.17
N ARG A 213 -1.16 -3.90 19.36
CA ARG A 213 -0.18 -4.74 20.08
C ARG A 213 -0.77 -6.08 20.48
N GLU A 214 -2.00 -6.09 20.97
CA GLU A 214 -2.71 -7.31 21.34
C GLU A 214 -2.93 -8.19 20.11
N SER A 215 -3.43 -7.60 19.02
CA SER A 215 -3.64 -8.29 17.74
C SER A 215 -2.35 -8.89 17.18
N ALA A 216 -1.25 -8.14 17.20
CA ALA A 216 0.06 -8.63 16.76
C ALA A 216 0.60 -9.75 17.67
N SER A 217 0.46 -9.59 18.99
CA SER A 217 0.97 -10.55 19.98
C SER A 217 0.24 -11.88 19.94
N ALA A 218 -1.08 -11.86 19.72
CA ALA A 218 -1.92 -13.05 19.62
C ALA A 218 -1.47 -14.01 18.51
N VAL A 219 -0.83 -13.48 17.46
CA VAL A 219 -0.41 -14.24 16.27
C VAL A 219 1.09 -14.49 16.21
N SER A 220 1.90 -13.49 16.57
CA SER A 220 3.35 -13.50 16.32
C SER A 220 4.21 -13.71 17.57
N GLY A 221 3.64 -13.54 18.77
CA GLY A 221 4.42 -13.44 20.01
C GLY A 221 5.23 -12.13 20.15
N SER A 222 5.13 -11.22 19.18
CA SER A 222 5.70 -9.86 19.20
C SER A 222 4.59 -8.83 19.36
N THR A 223 4.85 -7.77 20.12
CA THR A 223 3.94 -6.61 20.25
C THR A 223 4.04 -5.67 19.05
N SER A 224 5.13 -5.74 18.27
CA SER A 224 5.28 -4.98 17.02
C SER A 224 4.83 -5.82 15.82
N PRO A 225 3.94 -5.30 14.97
CA PRO A 225 3.54 -5.97 13.74
C PRO A 225 4.63 -5.89 12.66
N ALA A 226 4.49 -6.72 11.63
CA ALA A 226 5.33 -6.65 10.44
C ALA A 226 5.04 -5.36 9.64
N GLY A 227 3.80 -4.91 9.62
CA GLY A 227 3.46 -3.58 9.13
C GLY A 227 1.99 -3.23 9.16
N ILE A 228 1.72 -1.99 8.76
CA ILE A 228 0.44 -1.32 8.86
C ILE A 228 0.18 -0.58 7.55
N ILE A 229 -0.99 -0.80 6.95
CA ILE A 229 -1.56 0.08 5.94
C ILE A 229 -2.68 0.89 6.62
N LEU A 230 -2.53 2.21 6.69
CA LEU A 230 -3.42 3.10 7.44
C LEU A 230 -4.29 3.93 6.47
N PHE A 231 -5.59 3.97 6.72
CA PHE A 231 -6.52 4.88 6.04
C PHE A 231 -7.14 5.80 7.08
N ALA A 232 -7.08 7.10 6.86
CA ALA A 232 -7.65 8.10 7.76
C ALA A 232 -8.77 8.88 7.09
N ASP A 233 -9.73 9.31 7.90
CA ASP A 233 -10.84 10.14 7.43
C ASP A 233 -10.33 11.55 7.12
N ARG A 234 -10.93 12.22 6.12
CA ARG A 234 -10.53 13.57 5.72
C ARG A 234 -10.60 14.60 6.84
N GLU A 235 -11.53 14.42 7.77
CA GLU A 235 -11.71 15.32 8.92
C GLU A 235 -10.75 14.99 10.08
N THR A 236 -10.03 13.87 10.00
CA THR A 236 -9.14 13.43 11.07
C THR A 236 -7.79 14.12 10.98
N GLU A 237 -7.37 14.79 12.07
CA GLU A 237 -6.00 15.23 12.20
C GLU A 237 -5.07 14.02 12.40
N ILE A 238 -4.48 13.54 11.30
CA ILE A 238 -3.71 12.29 11.27
C ILE A 238 -2.32 12.41 11.90
N LYS A 239 -1.75 13.63 11.98
CA LYS A 239 -0.38 13.87 12.46
C LYS A 239 -0.14 13.33 13.90
N PRO A 240 -0.99 13.62 14.91
CA PRO A 240 -0.88 13.00 16.25
C PRO A 240 -0.96 11.47 16.25
N VAL A 241 -1.76 10.87 15.36
CA VAL A 241 -1.88 9.41 15.22
C VAL A 241 -0.55 8.84 14.75
N LEU A 242 0.00 9.37 13.66
CA LEU A 242 1.29 8.94 13.11
C LEU A 242 2.40 9.07 14.14
N GLN A 243 2.50 10.20 14.83
CA GLN A 243 3.49 10.39 15.90
C GLN A 243 3.38 9.35 17.03
N THR A 244 2.15 8.89 17.30
CA THR A 244 1.88 7.89 18.33
C THR A 244 2.25 6.48 17.85
N ILE A 245 1.94 6.14 16.59
CA ILE A 245 2.36 4.88 15.96
C ILE A 245 3.90 4.82 15.85
N GLU A 246 4.55 5.92 15.47
CA GLU A 246 6.01 6.05 15.43
C GLU A 246 6.65 5.91 16.81
N TYR A 247 5.96 6.38 17.85
CA TYR A 247 6.38 6.12 19.22
C TYR A 247 6.28 4.62 19.56
N ALA A 248 5.18 3.99 19.18
CA ALA A 248 4.78 2.69 19.68
C ALA A 248 5.51 1.48 19.08
N PHE A 249 5.89 1.55 17.80
CA PHE A 249 6.34 0.39 17.03
C PHE A 249 7.77 0.51 16.50
N SER A 250 8.44 -0.63 16.40
CA SER A 250 9.84 -0.74 15.94
C SER A 250 10.05 -0.16 14.54
N GLU A 251 11.25 0.32 14.23
CA GLU A 251 11.61 0.82 12.88
C GLU A 251 11.40 -0.23 11.77
N GLY A 252 11.47 -1.52 12.11
CA GLY A 252 11.24 -2.62 11.16
C GLY A 252 9.77 -2.82 10.75
N THR A 253 8.82 -2.16 11.42
CA THR A 253 7.41 -2.16 11.05
C THR A 253 7.20 -1.19 9.88
N PHE A 254 6.74 -1.65 8.72
CA PHE A 254 6.40 -0.71 7.66
C PHE A 254 5.09 0.03 7.99
N ILE A 255 4.98 1.30 7.61
CA ILE A 255 3.77 2.10 7.74
C ILE A 255 3.57 2.85 6.42
N VAL A 256 2.45 2.60 5.75
CA VAL A 256 2.06 3.30 4.52
C VAL A 256 0.55 3.56 4.51
N GLY A 257 0.06 4.37 3.58
CA GLY A 257 -1.37 4.48 3.33
C GLY A 257 -1.85 5.87 2.91
N ASP A 258 -3.12 6.15 3.22
CA ASP A 258 -3.87 7.32 2.78
C ASP A 258 -4.35 8.12 3.99
N GLY A 259 -3.88 9.36 4.11
CA GLY A 259 -4.18 10.25 5.23
C GLY A 259 -5.48 11.04 5.11
N GLY A 260 -6.27 10.87 4.04
CA GLY A 260 -7.40 11.74 3.76
C GLY A 260 -8.41 11.13 2.78
N SER A 261 -9.08 10.05 3.19
CA SER A 261 -10.08 9.36 2.38
C SER A 261 -11.36 9.07 3.14
N LYS A 262 -12.50 9.00 2.44
CA LYS A 262 -13.71 8.39 3.01
C LYS A 262 -13.56 6.88 2.89
N PHE A 263 -13.79 6.13 3.96
CA PHE A 263 -13.60 4.67 3.92
C PHE A 263 -14.69 3.91 4.69
N LEU A 264 -14.87 2.65 4.32
CA LEU A 264 -15.57 1.64 5.08
C LEU A 264 -14.67 0.42 5.20
N TYR A 265 -14.86 -0.34 6.27
CA TYR A 265 -14.09 -1.55 6.49
C TYR A 265 -14.99 -2.68 6.99
N LYS A 266 -14.50 -3.90 6.78
CA LYS A 266 -15.10 -5.12 7.32
C LYS A 266 -14.04 -5.86 8.11
N SER A 267 -14.26 -5.98 9.42
CA SER A 267 -13.41 -6.78 10.30
C SER A 267 -14.15 -8.01 10.81
N TYR A 268 -13.42 -9.09 11.05
CA TYR A 268 -13.93 -10.31 11.65
C TYR A 268 -13.75 -10.25 13.18
N SER A 269 -14.85 -10.07 13.91
CA SER A 269 -14.90 -10.09 15.38
C SER A 269 -15.86 -11.21 15.83
N GLY A 270 -15.34 -12.44 15.94
CA GLY A 270 -16.13 -13.59 16.41
C GLY A 270 -17.25 -14.04 15.45
N ASN A 271 -18.37 -14.53 15.99
CA ASN A 271 -19.44 -15.19 15.23
C ASN A 271 -20.28 -14.28 14.31
N ASN A 272 -20.16 -12.95 14.42
CA ASN A 272 -20.93 -12.01 13.60
C ASN A 272 -19.98 -11.00 12.96
N ALA A 273 -19.96 -10.92 11.62
CA ALA A 273 -19.37 -9.79 10.91
C ALA A 273 -20.18 -8.54 11.27
N LYS A 274 -19.64 -7.70 12.16
CA LYS A 274 -20.29 -6.43 12.50
C LYS A 274 -19.88 -5.39 11.48
N TRP A 275 -20.87 -4.93 10.73
CA TRP A 275 -20.83 -3.66 10.03
C TRP A 275 -20.73 -2.57 11.09
N GLN A 276 -19.69 -1.73 11.02
CA GLN A 276 -19.69 -0.47 11.75
C GLN A 276 -19.70 0.67 10.75
N PRO A 277 -20.89 1.14 10.36
CA PRO A 277 -21.04 2.48 9.83
C PRO A 277 -21.06 3.44 11.01
N ASP A 278 -20.00 3.47 11.81
CA ASP A 278 -19.96 4.40 12.93
C ASP A 278 -19.27 5.67 12.43
N SER A 279 -20.05 6.75 12.41
CA SER A 279 -19.65 8.15 12.17
C SER A 279 -18.61 8.68 13.16
N THR A 280 -17.86 7.78 13.80
CA THR A 280 -16.89 7.99 14.88
C THR A 280 -15.56 7.30 14.59
N CYS A 281 -15.42 6.54 13.49
CA CYS A 281 -14.15 5.93 13.10
C CYS A 281 -13.28 6.96 12.38
N ALA A 282 -12.20 7.40 13.02
CA ALA A 282 -11.29 8.42 12.53
C ALA A 282 -10.20 7.85 11.60
N ALA A 283 -9.80 6.60 11.82
CA ALA A 283 -8.87 5.89 10.95
C ALA A 283 -9.02 4.37 11.09
N VAL A 284 -8.48 3.62 10.13
CA VAL A 284 -8.45 2.16 10.17
C VAL A 284 -7.08 1.63 9.74
N ALA A 285 -6.55 0.70 10.52
CA ALA A 285 -5.29 0.02 10.24
C ALA A 285 -5.55 -1.40 9.72
N LEU A 286 -5.06 -1.72 8.52
CA LEU A 286 -4.83 -3.09 8.07
C LEU A 286 -3.46 -3.56 8.56
N LEU A 287 -3.50 -4.44 9.54
CA LEU A 287 -2.36 -4.97 10.27
C LEU A 287 -1.84 -6.26 9.64
N PHE A 288 -0.52 -6.37 9.48
CA PHE A 288 0.15 -7.61 9.10
C PHE A 288 1.01 -8.11 10.26
N ALA A 289 0.72 -9.32 10.77
CA ALA A 289 1.49 -9.97 11.83
C ALA A 289 2.07 -11.31 11.37
N ARG A 290 3.30 -11.63 11.77
CA ARG A 290 3.95 -12.92 11.43
C ARG A 290 3.24 -14.07 12.14
N ASP A 291 2.85 -15.11 11.40
CA ASP A 291 2.16 -16.27 11.96
C ASP A 291 3.17 -17.28 12.51
N ARG A 292 3.32 -17.32 13.85
CA ARG A 292 4.26 -18.24 14.51
C ARG A 292 3.91 -19.72 14.31
N ASN A 293 2.66 -20.02 13.94
CA ASN A 293 2.18 -21.38 13.75
C ASN A 293 2.49 -21.93 12.35
N LYS A 294 3.14 -21.14 11.49
CA LYS A 294 3.51 -21.52 10.13
C LYS A 294 5.03 -21.38 9.88
N PRO A 295 5.87 -22.13 10.63
CA PRO A 295 7.30 -22.15 10.36
C PRO A 295 7.57 -22.81 8.99
N GLY A 296 8.66 -22.41 8.31
CA GLY A 296 9.13 -23.08 7.10
C GLY A 296 8.48 -22.66 5.77
N ILE A 297 7.67 -21.60 5.75
CA ILE A 297 7.02 -21.09 4.52
C ILE A 297 7.89 -20.07 3.76
N GLY A 298 9.07 -19.72 4.27
CA GLY A 298 9.88 -18.61 3.75
C GLY A 298 9.49 -17.26 4.35
N GLU A 299 10.21 -16.20 3.97
CA GLU A 299 10.08 -14.86 4.52
C GLU A 299 9.56 -13.86 3.46
N ILE A 300 8.46 -13.19 3.77
CA ILE A 300 7.99 -12.02 3.03
C ILE A 300 8.67 -10.78 3.61
N LYS A 301 9.31 -9.98 2.74
CA LYS A 301 9.92 -8.69 3.08
C LYS A 301 9.18 -7.55 2.41
N PHE A 302 9.04 -6.46 3.16
CA PHE A 302 8.38 -5.24 2.76
C PHE A 302 9.43 -4.14 2.59
N HIS A 303 9.42 -3.47 1.45
CA HIS A 303 10.32 -2.35 1.18
C HIS A 303 9.48 -1.10 0.95
N VAL A 304 9.75 -0.05 1.72
CA VAL A 304 9.09 1.24 1.56
C VAL A 304 10.07 2.21 0.93
N MET A 305 9.66 2.84 -0.17
CA MET A 305 10.45 3.87 -0.85
C MET A 305 9.57 5.13 -1.02
N LEU A 306 10.21 6.29 -1.05
CA LEU A 306 9.53 7.58 -1.13
C LEU A 306 10.12 8.41 -2.29
N SER A 307 9.26 8.87 -3.18
CA SER A 307 9.55 9.94 -4.13
C SER A 307 8.96 11.24 -3.59
N THR A 308 9.81 12.12 -3.10
CA THR A 308 9.45 13.48 -2.66
C THR A 308 9.12 14.36 -3.87
N GLY A 309 8.28 15.39 -3.71
CA GLY A 309 7.98 16.33 -4.81
C GLY A 309 7.85 17.79 -4.40
N ILE A 310 8.44 18.14 -3.26
CA ILE A 310 8.59 19.52 -2.80
C ILE A 310 10.06 19.87 -2.65
N SER A 311 10.37 21.15 -2.80
CA SER A 311 11.72 21.70 -2.63
C SER A 311 11.73 22.81 -1.57
N PRO A 312 12.76 22.87 -0.71
CA PRO A 312 12.89 23.93 0.28
C PRO A 312 13.04 25.29 -0.41
N LEU A 313 12.45 26.32 0.21
CA LEU A 313 12.48 27.70 -0.26
C LEU A 313 12.83 28.63 0.92
N GLY A 314 13.77 29.53 0.67
CA GLY A 314 14.18 30.55 1.62
C GLY A 314 14.78 30.09 2.93
N ASN A 315 14.74 31.04 3.87
CA ASN A 315 15.47 30.95 5.14
C ASN A 315 14.77 30.03 6.15
N MET A 316 15.53 29.62 7.17
CA MET A 316 14.94 29.02 8.37
C MET A 316 14.31 30.12 9.22
N TYR A 317 13.05 29.93 9.56
CA TYR A 317 12.27 30.77 10.46
C TYR A 317 12.04 30.06 11.79
N LYS A 318 11.66 30.83 12.80
CA LYS A 318 11.25 30.32 14.11
C LYS A 318 9.93 30.95 14.50
N ALA A 319 8.94 30.13 14.85
CA ALA A 319 7.64 30.63 15.28
C ALA A 319 7.76 31.43 16.59
N VAL A 320 7.16 32.62 16.65
CA VAL A 320 7.23 33.50 17.83
C VAL A 320 5.89 33.57 18.54
N SER A 321 4.88 34.20 17.92
CA SER A 321 3.50 34.16 18.41
C SER A 321 2.75 33.07 17.65
N VAL A 322 1.99 32.25 18.36
CA VAL A 322 1.18 31.19 17.74
C VAL A 322 -0.22 31.20 18.37
N LYS A 323 -1.23 31.35 17.52
CA LYS A 323 -2.65 31.18 17.85
C LYS A 323 -3.18 30.03 17.00
N SER A 324 -4.09 29.23 17.54
CA SER A 324 -4.75 28.16 16.78
C SER A 324 -6.26 28.30 16.93
N ASN A 325 -6.98 28.09 15.83
CA ASN A 325 -8.40 27.79 15.85
C ASN A 325 -8.58 26.27 15.67
N GLU A 326 -9.78 25.82 15.30
CA GLU A 326 -10.07 24.38 15.17
C GLU A 326 -9.21 23.69 14.10
N ASN A 327 -9.00 24.33 12.94
CA ASN A 327 -8.37 23.68 11.77
C ASN A 327 -7.13 24.41 11.23
N SER A 328 -6.78 25.57 11.77
CA SER A 328 -5.68 26.40 11.28
C SER A 328 -4.85 27.01 12.41
N THR A 329 -3.61 27.34 12.07
CA THR A 329 -2.67 28.00 12.97
C THR A 329 -2.23 29.32 12.37
N TRP A 330 -2.21 30.34 13.20
CA TRP A 330 -1.84 31.71 12.86
C TRP A 330 -0.56 32.02 13.60
N LEU A 331 0.48 32.42 12.88
CA LEU A 331 1.79 32.61 13.48
C LEU A 331 2.53 33.83 12.97
N THR A 332 3.35 34.41 13.85
CA THR A 332 4.43 35.33 13.48
C THR A 332 5.77 34.61 13.60
N ALA A 333 6.80 35.13 12.94
CA ALA A 333 8.10 34.47 12.92
C ALA A 333 9.26 35.42 13.16
N SER A 334 10.42 34.86 13.45
CA SER A 334 11.69 35.57 13.40
C SER A 334 12.73 34.74 12.66
N ARG A 335 13.77 35.41 12.15
CA ARG A 335 14.93 34.78 11.49
C ARG A 335 16.12 34.82 12.45
N GLU A 336 17.06 33.90 12.33
CA GLU A 336 18.27 33.96 13.17
C GLU A 336 19.11 35.22 12.90
N THR A 337 19.06 35.74 11.67
CA THR A 337 19.81 36.92 11.21
C THR A 337 19.15 38.25 11.59
N VAL A 338 17.85 38.27 11.89
CA VAL A 338 17.06 39.48 12.14
C VAL A 338 16.26 39.32 13.43
N ARG A 339 16.52 40.18 14.43
CA ARG A 339 15.83 40.13 15.74
C ARG A 339 14.38 40.64 15.69
N GLU A 340 13.97 41.24 14.58
CA GLU A 340 12.63 41.78 14.40
C GLU A 340 11.62 40.65 14.15
N HIS A 341 10.40 40.87 14.62
CA HIS A 341 9.30 39.94 14.43
C HIS A 341 8.67 40.25 13.07
N LEU A 342 8.53 39.22 12.25
CA LEU A 342 7.90 39.30 10.95
C LEU A 342 6.43 38.86 11.09
N ASP A 343 5.52 39.70 10.60
CA ASP A 343 4.11 39.37 10.39
C ASP A 343 3.91 38.50 9.14
N GLY A 344 2.67 38.13 8.85
CA GLY A 344 2.36 37.23 7.74
C GLY A 344 2.72 37.81 6.38
N GLN A 345 2.41 39.08 6.16
CA GLN A 345 2.67 39.79 4.92
C GLN A 345 4.17 39.90 4.67
N ALA A 346 4.96 40.34 5.65
CA ALA A 346 6.41 40.44 5.53
C ALA A 346 7.06 39.08 5.24
N ILE A 347 6.58 38.01 5.87
CA ILE A 347 7.06 36.64 5.59
C ILE A 347 6.75 36.25 4.14
N LEU A 348 5.54 36.52 3.64
CA LEU A 348 5.16 36.14 2.29
C LEU A 348 5.85 36.99 1.22
N GLU A 349 6.04 38.29 1.45
CA GLU A 349 6.80 39.18 0.58
C GLU A 349 8.24 38.68 0.41
N ASP A 350 8.93 38.35 1.50
CA ASP A 350 10.28 37.71 1.49
C ASP A 350 10.31 36.49 0.55
N ILE A 351 9.27 35.65 0.62
CA ILE A 351 9.18 34.40 -0.15
C ILE A 351 8.86 34.65 -1.63
N TYR A 352 7.96 35.60 -1.92
CA TYR A 352 7.61 35.98 -3.29
C TYR A 352 8.79 36.66 -4.01
N GLU A 353 9.58 37.48 -3.31
CA GLU A 353 10.80 38.06 -3.85
C GLU A 353 11.80 36.98 -4.29
N GLU A 354 11.98 35.93 -3.49
CA GLU A 354 12.88 34.82 -3.81
C GLU A 354 12.37 33.96 -4.98
N LEU A 355 11.06 33.80 -5.10
CA LEU A 355 10.44 33.09 -6.22
C LEU A 355 10.58 33.85 -7.54
N GLY A 356 10.53 35.18 -7.51
CA GLY A 356 10.51 36.03 -8.69
C GLY A 356 9.38 35.65 -9.65
N ASP A 357 9.65 35.64 -10.96
CA ASP A 357 8.66 35.34 -12.02
C ASP A 357 8.29 33.86 -12.15
N ARG A 358 8.67 32.98 -11.20
CA ARG A 358 8.35 31.53 -11.22
C ARG A 358 6.88 31.23 -10.91
N ILE A 359 5.98 32.20 -11.07
CA ILE A 359 4.58 32.12 -10.63
C ILE A 359 3.77 31.27 -11.60
N GLN A 360 3.86 29.96 -11.40
CA GLN A 360 2.88 28.98 -11.87
C GLN A 360 2.23 28.41 -10.60
N TYR A 361 1.37 29.21 -9.94
CA TYR A 361 0.60 28.89 -8.72
C TYR A 361 1.07 27.65 -7.93
N PRO A 362 2.28 27.63 -7.34
CA PRO A 362 2.74 26.45 -6.62
C PRO A 362 1.97 26.32 -5.31
N ALA A 363 1.63 25.10 -4.92
CA ALA A 363 1.12 24.85 -3.58
C ALA A 363 2.23 25.13 -2.57
N PHE A 364 1.94 25.98 -1.59
CA PHE A 364 2.88 26.41 -0.56
C PHE A 364 2.70 25.61 0.71
N TYR A 365 3.81 25.16 1.29
CA TYR A 365 3.83 24.51 2.59
C TYR A 365 4.90 25.14 3.47
N ILE A 366 4.69 25.10 4.78
CA ILE A 366 5.79 25.17 5.74
C ILE A 366 6.08 23.77 6.28
N GLY A 367 7.35 23.41 6.29
CA GLY A 367 7.86 22.22 6.97
C GLY A 367 8.32 22.61 8.36
N VAL A 368 7.64 22.11 9.40
CA VAL A 368 7.88 22.48 10.80
C VAL A 368 8.53 21.32 11.54
N THR A 369 9.68 21.56 12.16
CA THR A 369 10.36 20.56 12.98
C THR A 369 9.91 20.68 14.45
N LYS A 370 9.17 19.68 14.91
CA LYS A 370 8.51 19.63 16.21
C LYS A 370 9.24 18.70 17.16
N ARG A 371 9.74 19.23 18.28
CA ARG A 371 10.21 18.40 19.40
C ARG A 371 9.07 18.15 20.38
N ARG A 372 8.65 16.90 20.55
CA ARG A 372 7.47 16.51 21.35
C ARG A 372 7.80 15.40 22.33
N ARG A 373 7.20 15.46 23.52
CA ARG A 373 7.26 14.38 24.52
C ARG A 373 6.05 13.46 24.30
N ARG A 374 6.31 12.19 24.01
CA ARG A 374 5.30 11.17 23.66
C ARG A 374 5.31 10.04 24.69
N SER A 375 4.15 9.47 24.96
CA SER A 375 3.93 8.29 25.81
C SER A 375 2.70 7.56 25.32
N VAL A 376 2.65 6.24 25.52
CA VAL A 376 1.47 5.42 25.29
C VAL A 376 1.18 4.59 26.53
N GLY A 377 -0.05 4.66 27.04
CA GLY A 377 -0.47 3.94 28.23
C GLY A 377 0.40 4.27 29.46
N LYS A 378 0.98 3.24 30.08
CA LYS A 378 1.84 3.39 31.28
C LYS A 378 3.34 3.53 30.94
N GLU A 379 3.70 3.63 29.67
CA GLU A 379 5.11 3.70 29.26
C GLU A 379 5.77 5.03 29.62
N LYS A 380 7.09 4.98 29.84
CA LYS A 380 7.86 6.18 30.15
C LYS A 380 7.89 7.09 28.93
N ALA A 381 7.45 8.33 29.14
CA ALA A 381 7.45 9.32 28.07
C ALA A 381 8.86 9.61 27.53
N ARG A 382 9.02 9.62 26.19
CA ARG A 382 10.28 9.91 25.48
C ARG A 382 10.17 11.16 24.63
N TRP A 383 11.27 11.88 24.46
CA TRP A 383 11.34 13.00 23.52
C TRP A 383 11.58 12.47 22.11
N MET A 384 10.79 12.94 21.16
CA MET A 384 10.91 12.63 19.74
C MET A 384 10.94 13.91 18.92
N GLN A 385 11.54 13.84 17.74
CA GLN A 385 11.55 14.93 16.78
C GLN A 385 10.79 14.49 15.53
N PHE A 386 9.87 15.34 15.10
CA PHE A 386 9.02 15.12 13.95
C PHE A 386 9.15 16.27 12.97
N HIS A 387 9.05 15.99 11.69
CA HIS A 387 8.92 17.01 10.66
C HIS A 387 7.56 16.85 9.98
N GLU A 388 6.79 17.94 9.95
CA GLU A 388 5.41 17.95 9.47
C GLU A 388 5.21 19.08 8.48
N PHE A 389 4.53 18.78 7.38
CA PHE A 389 4.15 19.78 6.38
C PHE A 389 2.76 20.33 6.68
N HIS A 390 2.64 21.64 6.51
CA HIS A 390 1.46 22.44 6.79
C HIS A 390 1.22 23.37 5.62
N GLU A 391 0.10 23.21 4.93
CA GLU A 391 -0.25 24.06 3.78
C GLU A 391 -0.42 25.51 4.22
N VAL A 392 0.10 26.44 3.43
CA VAL A 392 -0.01 27.87 3.66
C VAL A 392 -1.29 28.38 3.00
N LEU A 393 -2.17 28.96 3.81
CA LEU A 393 -3.45 29.51 3.37
C LEU A 393 -3.33 30.98 2.93
N GLY A 394 -2.32 31.68 3.43
CA GLY A 394 -2.07 33.09 3.14
C GLY A 394 -1.44 33.80 4.33
N GLY A 395 -1.45 35.13 4.31
CA GLY A 395 -0.94 35.96 5.40
C GLY A 395 -1.40 37.40 5.25
N ASP A 396 -1.43 38.12 6.37
CA ASP A 396 -1.79 39.53 6.46
C ASP A 396 -0.78 40.31 7.31
N GLU A 397 -1.04 41.60 7.55
CA GLU A 397 -0.22 42.49 8.38
C GLU A 397 -0.10 42.05 9.86
N GLU A 398 -0.74 40.95 10.27
CA GLU A 398 -0.63 40.39 11.63
C GLU A 398 -0.04 38.97 11.66
N TYR A 399 -0.51 38.04 10.81
CA TYR A 399 -0.24 36.61 10.92
C TYR A 399 -0.10 35.89 9.58
N LEU A 400 0.77 34.88 9.55
CA LEU A 400 0.77 33.84 8.54
C LEU A 400 -0.26 32.76 8.91
N PHE A 401 -1.11 32.37 7.97
CA PHE A 401 -2.15 31.36 8.14
C PHE A 401 -1.75 30.02 7.54
N VAL A 402 -1.84 28.93 8.31
CA VAL A 402 -1.56 27.58 7.84
C VAL A 402 -2.65 26.57 8.21
N ASN A 403 -2.90 25.61 7.31
CA ASN A 403 -3.97 24.62 7.39
C ASN A 403 -3.58 23.40 8.25
N SER A 404 -3.62 23.59 9.57
CA SER A 404 -3.40 22.55 10.60
C SER A 404 -3.26 23.16 12.00
N VAL A 405 -3.21 22.31 13.02
CA VAL A 405 -2.88 22.72 14.38
C VAL A 405 -1.56 22.11 14.89
N GLY A 406 -1.21 22.41 16.14
CA GLY A 406 -0.10 21.76 16.85
C GLY A 406 1.30 22.34 16.60
N ILE A 407 1.43 23.45 15.88
CA ILE A 407 2.65 24.28 15.87
C ILE A 407 2.73 25.04 17.20
N LYS A 408 3.94 25.22 17.74
CA LYS A 408 4.18 25.92 19.00
C LYS A 408 5.24 26.99 18.83
N THR A 409 5.18 28.01 19.69
CA THR A 409 6.25 28.99 19.84
C THR A 409 7.60 28.29 19.99
N ARG A 410 8.59 28.79 19.25
CA ARG A 410 9.96 28.28 19.10
C ARG A 410 10.14 27.06 18.19
N ASP A 411 9.08 26.48 17.63
CA ASP A 411 9.28 25.47 16.59
C ASP A 411 9.93 26.14 15.35
N PRO A 412 11.06 25.60 14.85
CA PRO A 412 11.66 26.06 13.61
C PRO A 412 10.85 25.56 12.41
N PHE A 413 10.80 26.36 11.35
CA PHE A 413 10.15 26.01 10.10
C PHE A 413 10.82 26.65 8.88
N ARG A 414 10.58 26.07 7.71
CA ARG A 414 11.01 26.60 6.40
C ARG A 414 9.89 26.43 5.40
N PHE A 415 9.86 27.28 4.37
CA PHE A 415 8.92 27.13 3.26
C PHE A 415 9.35 26.03 2.31
N TYR A 416 8.35 25.43 1.67
CA TYR A 416 8.50 24.42 0.63
C TYR A 416 7.48 24.71 -0.47
N ILE A 417 7.90 24.46 -1.70
CA ILE A 417 7.05 24.58 -2.90
C ILE A 417 6.99 23.24 -3.61
N SER A 418 5.86 22.95 -4.24
CA SER A 418 5.75 21.86 -5.21
C SER A 418 6.73 22.06 -6.37
N ASP A 419 7.58 21.06 -6.66
CA ASP A 419 8.58 21.12 -7.73
C ASP A 419 8.57 19.82 -8.54
N SER A 420 8.04 19.89 -9.76
CA SER A 420 7.92 18.71 -10.63
C SER A 420 9.25 18.18 -11.14
N ARG A 421 10.28 19.04 -11.26
CA ARG A 421 11.63 18.61 -11.66
C ARG A 421 12.32 17.87 -10.53
N ALA A 422 12.23 18.40 -9.31
CA ALA A 422 12.71 17.71 -8.12
C ALA A 422 11.96 16.38 -7.92
N ALA A 423 10.64 16.38 -8.13
CA ALA A 423 9.81 15.19 -8.06
C ALA A 423 10.22 14.11 -9.07
N LEU A 424 10.47 14.50 -10.32
CA LEU A 424 10.95 13.60 -11.37
C LEU A 424 12.33 13.02 -11.02
N SER A 425 13.24 13.86 -10.52
CA SER A 425 14.55 13.40 -10.05
C SER A 425 14.43 12.42 -8.88
N SER A 426 13.52 12.67 -7.95
CA SER A 426 13.25 11.80 -6.79
C SER A 426 12.63 10.48 -7.24
N CYS A 427 11.73 10.50 -8.22
CA CYS A 427 11.16 9.29 -8.84
C CYS A 427 12.24 8.43 -9.53
N ASN A 428 13.18 9.05 -10.25
CA ASN A 428 14.32 8.33 -10.84
C ASN A 428 15.20 7.65 -9.78
N ARG A 429 15.43 8.29 -8.62
CA ARG A 429 16.13 7.66 -7.50
C ARG A 429 15.39 6.43 -6.97
N VAL A 430 14.06 6.48 -6.88
CA VAL A 430 13.25 5.30 -6.54
C VAL A 430 13.40 4.22 -7.60
N CYS A 431 13.39 4.59 -8.89
CA CYS A 431 13.63 3.65 -9.99
C CYS A 431 14.99 2.94 -9.85
N ASP A 432 16.05 3.65 -9.48
CA ASP A 432 17.37 3.07 -9.24
C ASP A 432 17.38 2.14 -8.00
N MET A 433 16.74 2.53 -6.89
CA MET A 433 16.60 1.66 -5.71
C MET A 433 15.85 0.35 -6.02
N LEU A 434 14.81 0.41 -6.85
CA LEU A 434 14.08 -0.78 -7.30
C LEU A 434 14.94 -1.68 -8.20
N LYS A 435 15.79 -1.08 -9.03
CA LYS A 435 16.75 -1.81 -9.86
C LYS A 435 17.77 -2.55 -9.00
N ASP A 436 18.29 -1.91 -7.96
CA ASP A 436 19.20 -2.55 -7.01
C ASP A 436 18.50 -3.72 -6.28
N LEU A 437 17.25 -3.53 -5.86
CA LEU A 437 16.44 -4.61 -5.26
C LEU A 437 16.23 -5.78 -6.23
N GLN A 438 16.05 -5.51 -7.52
CA GLN A 438 15.95 -6.54 -8.55
C GLN A 438 17.26 -7.35 -8.67
N LEU A 439 18.40 -6.65 -8.76
CA LEU A 439 19.73 -7.28 -8.82
C LEU A 439 20.03 -8.13 -7.57
N ASP A 440 19.60 -7.66 -6.40
CA ASP A 440 19.68 -8.39 -5.13
C ASP A 440 18.80 -9.65 -5.08
N CYS A 441 17.73 -9.70 -5.87
CA CYS A 441 16.93 -10.92 -6.04
C CYS A 441 17.65 -11.89 -6.98
N ASP A 442 18.18 -11.39 -8.10
CA ASP A 442 18.82 -12.21 -9.14
C ASP A 442 20.15 -12.81 -8.70
N SER A 443 20.98 -12.06 -7.96
CA SER A 443 22.29 -12.53 -7.48
C SER A 443 22.17 -13.75 -6.55
N MET A 444 21.23 -13.72 -5.61
CA MET A 444 20.92 -14.85 -4.71
C MET A 444 20.44 -16.08 -5.48
N ASN A 445 19.77 -15.88 -6.62
CA ASN A 445 19.26 -16.97 -7.45
C ASN A 445 20.37 -17.66 -8.26
N ASN A 446 21.46 -16.96 -8.61
CA ASN A 446 22.59 -17.51 -9.38
C ASN A 446 23.52 -18.41 -8.54
N HIS A 447 23.43 -18.34 -7.22
CA HIS A 447 24.16 -19.25 -6.31
C HIS A 447 23.41 -20.57 -6.05
N ALA A 448 22.19 -20.73 -6.57
CA ALA A 448 21.42 -21.98 -6.47
C ALA A 448 21.78 -22.94 -7.61
N SER A 449 22.06 -24.21 -7.28
CA SER A 449 22.50 -25.24 -8.23
C SER A 449 21.45 -25.49 -9.34
N PRO A 450 21.83 -25.73 -10.61
CA PRO A 450 20.89 -25.83 -11.74
C PRO A 450 19.97 -27.08 -11.75
N SER A 451 20.07 -27.97 -10.77
CA SER A 451 19.58 -29.35 -10.90
C SER A 451 18.21 -29.65 -10.31
N VAL A 452 17.42 -28.67 -9.86
CA VAL A 452 16.06 -28.92 -9.33
C VAL A 452 15.08 -27.87 -9.85
N ALA A 453 14.21 -28.30 -10.77
CA ALA A 453 13.39 -27.44 -11.64
C ALA A 453 12.22 -26.68 -10.97
N HIS A 454 12.07 -26.70 -9.65
CA HIS A 454 10.91 -26.10 -8.95
C HIS A 454 11.21 -25.45 -7.59
N CYS A 455 12.46 -25.04 -7.33
CA CYS A 455 12.73 -24.24 -6.14
C CYS A 455 12.30 -22.79 -6.40
N ASP A 456 11.35 -22.27 -5.61
CA ASP A 456 11.02 -20.86 -5.64
C ASP A 456 12.32 -20.06 -5.49
N LYS A 457 12.42 -18.97 -6.24
CA LYS A 457 13.55 -18.05 -6.25
C LYS A 457 13.19 -16.80 -5.45
N LYS A 458 14.20 -16.12 -4.88
CA LYS A 458 13.96 -14.79 -4.29
C LYS A 458 13.41 -13.89 -5.40
N ARG A 459 12.24 -13.29 -5.18
CA ARG A 459 11.57 -12.46 -6.19
C ARG A 459 10.69 -11.39 -5.58
N VAL A 460 10.52 -10.30 -6.33
CA VAL A 460 9.42 -9.36 -6.11
C VAL A 460 8.15 -9.99 -6.69
N PHE A 461 7.06 -10.00 -5.92
CA PHE A 461 5.80 -10.63 -6.33
C PHE A 461 4.62 -9.65 -6.34
N GLY A 462 4.80 -8.43 -5.85
CA GLY A 462 3.82 -7.38 -6.00
C GLY A 462 4.19 -6.07 -5.33
N GLY A 463 3.30 -5.09 -5.39
CA GLY A 463 3.47 -3.83 -4.70
C GLY A 463 2.23 -2.95 -4.67
N MET A 464 2.35 -1.81 -4.00
CA MET A 464 1.34 -0.77 -3.94
C MET A 464 1.95 0.63 -4.09
N ILE A 465 1.18 1.57 -4.64
CA ILE A 465 1.57 2.98 -4.76
C ILE A 465 0.50 3.87 -4.11
N PHE A 466 0.93 4.80 -3.27
CA PHE A 466 0.10 5.90 -2.75
C PHE A 466 0.73 7.21 -3.26
N SER A 467 0.12 7.82 -4.28
CA SER A 467 0.61 9.05 -4.90
C SER A 467 -0.25 10.24 -4.51
N CYS A 468 0.35 11.41 -4.33
CA CYS A 468 -0.39 12.63 -4.04
C CYS A 468 -1.35 12.99 -5.18
N CYS A 469 -2.58 13.37 -4.86
CA CYS A 469 -3.53 13.91 -5.83
C CYS A 469 -3.05 15.20 -6.52
N GLY A 470 -2.09 15.93 -5.94
CA GLY A 470 -1.42 17.07 -6.58
C GLY A 470 -0.36 16.71 -7.62
N ARG A 471 0.01 15.42 -7.76
CA ARG A 471 0.92 14.91 -8.81
C ARG A 471 0.12 14.54 -10.06
N GLY A 472 0.67 13.68 -10.92
CA GLY A 472 0.04 13.22 -12.15
C GLY A 472 0.43 14.03 -13.38
N ASP A 473 -0.32 13.84 -14.46
CA ASP A 473 -0.02 14.37 -15.80
C ASP A 473 0.13 15.89 -15.82
N SER A 474 -0.74 16.60 -15.10
CA SER A 474 -0.72 18.07 -15.01
C SER A 474 0.54 18.59 -14.31
N PHE A 475 1.00 17.87 -13.29
CA PHE A 475 2.19 18.23 -12.51
C PHE A 475 3.49 17.91 -13.25
N PHE A 476 3.57 16.74 -13.90
CA PHE A 476 4.77 16.30 -14.62
C PHE A 476 4.83 16.73 -16.10
N GLY A 477 3.70 17.16 -16.66
CA GLY A 477 3.51 17.37 -18.10
C GLY A 477 3.49 16.09 -18.94
N HIS A 478 3.54 14.91 -18.30
CA HIS A 478 3.63 13.61 -18.96
C HIS A 478 2.92 12.54 -18.12
N PRO A 479 2.21 11.59 -18.76
CA PRO A 479 1.56 10.50 -18.06
C PRO A 479 2.52 9.43 -17.56
N GLY A 480 2.08 8.66 -16.57
CA GLY A 480 2.71 7.39 -16.21
C GLY A 480 4.01 7.52 -15.39
N ILE A 481 4.29 8.69 -14.82
CA ILE A 481 5.54 8.94 -14.11
C ILE A 481 5.62 8.14 -12.82
N ASP A 482 4.55 8.12 -12.03
CA ASP A 482 4.55 7.49 -10.71
C ASP A 482 4.53 5.97 -10.77
N SER A 483 3.97 5.35 -11.82
CA SER A 483 4.05 3.90 -12.03
C SER A 483 5.35 3.46 -12.71
N SER A 484 6.09 4.38 -13.34
CA SER A 484 7.28 4.04 -14.11
C SER A 484 8.37 3.29 -13.33
N PRO A 485 8.63 3.54 -12.02
CA PRO A 485 9.61 2.77 -11.26
C PRO A 485 9.26 1.28 -11.19
N PHE A 486 7.98 0.93 -11.04
CA PHE A 486 7.55 -0.47 -11.06
C PHE A 486 7.59 -1.05 -12.47
N LEU A 487 7.04 -0.35 -13.46
CA LEU A 487 6.92 -0.86 -14.83
C LEU A 487 8.28 -1.14 -15.48
N LYS A 488 9.29 -0.32 -15.18
CA LYS A 488 10.64 -0.47 -15.74
C LYS A 488 11.43 -1.61 -15.08
N ASN A 489 11.34 -1.76 -13.76
CA ASN A 489 12.17 -2.71 -13.00
C ASN A 489 11.50 -4.07 -12.82
N PHE A 490 10.17 -4.16 -12.82
CA PHE A 490 9.46 -5.40 -12.55
C PHE A 490 8.37 -5.68 -13.60
N PRO A 491 8.76 -5.87 -14.89
CA PRO A 491 7.80 -6.20 -15.93
C PRO A 491 7.07 -7.49 -15.60
N GLY A 492 5.74 -7.44 -15.60
CA GLY A 492 4.87 -8.58 -15.29
C GLY A 492 4.56 -8.78 -13.79
N VAL A 493 5.17 -8.03 -12.89
CA VAL A 493 4.77 -8.02 -11.48
C VAL A 493 3.49 -7.19 -11.31
N THR A 494 2.55 -7.73 -10.53
CA THR A 494 1.28 -7.06 -10.25
C THR A 494 1.42 -6.01 -9.16
N PHE A 495 0.94 -4.81 -9.40
CA PHE A 495 0.79 -3.78 -8.38
C PHE A 495 -0.47 -2.95 -8.65
N GLY A 496 -0.96 -2.29 -7.61
CA GLY A 496 -2.08 -1.37 -7.69
C GLY A 496 -1.83 -0.15 -6.81
N GLY A 497 -2.54 0.94 -7.04
CA GLY A 497 -2.34 2.15 -6.28
C GLY A 497 -3.45 3.15 -6.46
N THR A 498 -3.33 4.25 -5.75
CA THR A 498 -4.29 5.34 -5.75
C THR A 498 -3.61 6.69 -5.76
N TYR A 499 -4.31 7.68 -6.29
CA TYR A 499 -4.07 9.07 -5.90
C TYR A 499 -4.82 9.34 -4.60
N CYS A 500 -4.10 9.81 -3.58
CA CYS A 500 -4.60 10.03 -2.24
C CYS A 500 -4.27 11.45 -1.74
N ALA A 501 -4.92 11.83 -0.63
CA ALA A 501 -4.69 13.09 0.05
C ALA A 501 -3.88 12.85 1.33
N GLY A 502 -2.60 13.25 1.33
CA GLY A 502 -1.73 13.09 2.49
C GLY A 502 -1.13 11.69 2.57
N GLU A 503 -0.20 11.42 1.65
CA GLU A 503 0.51 10.14 1.56
C GLU A 503 1.20 9.79 2.88
N ILE A 504 0.90 8.60 3.41
CA ILE A 504 1.53 8.09 4.62
C ILE A 504 2.70 7.21 4.22
N GLY A 505 3.86 7.46 4.81
CA GLY A 505 5.07 6.68 4.59
C GLY A 505 6.12 7.00 5.63
N ARG A 506 6.79 5.98 6.19
CA ARG A 506 7.92 6.22 7.09
C ARG A 506 9.10 6.84 6.33
N GLY A 507 9.43 8.09 6.65
CA GLY A 507 10.52 8.84 6.05
C GLY A 507 11.40 9.59 7.05
N LYS A 508 12.56 10.07 6.57
CA LYS A 508 13.48 10.93 7.31
C LYS A 508 13.55 12.30 6.65
N LEU A 509 13.77 13.35 7.43
CA LEU A 509 13.92 14.72 6.92
C LEU A 509 15.06 14.87 5.89
N SER A 510 16.13 14.06 6.01
CA SER A 510 17.25 14.05 5.06
C SER A 510 16.86 13.75 3.61
N LEU A 511 15.63 13.28 3.37
CA LEU A 511 15.08 13.10 2.03
C LEU A 511 14.70 14.44 1.35
N TYR A 512 14.52 15.50 2.14
CA TYR A 512 14.10 16.83 1.67
C TYR A 512 15.21 17.88 1.76
N ASP A 513 16.20 17.67 2.63
CA ASP A 513 17.33 18.57 2.82
C ASP A 513 18.64 17.77 2.78
N GLN A 514 19.44 17.98 1.73
CA GLN A 514 20.73 17.29 1.54
C GLN A 514 21.88 17.99 2.29
N ASP A 515 21.67 19.21 2.80
CA ASP A 515 22.73 20.05 3.38
C ASP A 515 22.78 19.98 4.92
N SER A 516 21.89 19.23 5.57
CA SER A 516 21.87 19.08 7.03
C SER A 516 22.73 17.91 7.52
N GLU A 517 24.04 18.13 7.72
CA GLU A 517 24.93 17.14 8.36
C GLU A 517 24.58 16.87 9.86
N GLU A 518 23.77 17.73 10.48
CA GLU A 518 23.27 17.58 11.87
C GLU A 518 21.92 16.84 11.99
N GLY A 519 21.45 16.21 10.91
CA GLY A 519 20.17 15.51 10.84
C GLY A 519 20.10 14.27 11.73
N GLY A 520 19.95 14.45 13.04
CA GLY A 520 19.45 13.41 13.95
C GLY A 520 18.12 12.84 13.45
N PHE A 521 17.67 11.71 14.03
CA PHE A 521 16.46 10.97 13.63
C PHE A 521 15.16 11.83 13.70
N VAL A 522 14.97 12.76 12.76
CA VAL A 522 13.75 13.55 12.59
C VAL A 522 12.83 12.76 11.68
N ILE A 523 11.71 12.33 12.25
CA ILE A 523 10.75 11.42 11.61
C ILE A 523 9.73 12.25 10.84
N CYS A 524 9.49 11.88 9.58
CA CYS A 524 8.43 12.45 8.76
C CYS A 524 7.57 11.29 8.25
N SER A 525 6.28 11.28 8.60
CA SER A 525 5.40 10.14 8.32
C SER A 525 4.18 10.48 7.45
N GLN A 526 3.92 11.78 7.23
CA GLN A 526 2.94 12.29 6.30
C GLN A 526 3.67 13.19 5.30
N HIS A 527 3.45 12.95 4.01
CA HIS A 527 4.12 13.66 2.93
C HIS A 527 3.10 14.44 2.09
N VAL A 528 3.62 15.36 1.29
CA VAL A 528 2.85 16.19 0.35
C VAL A 528 3.57 16.19 -0.99
N TYR A 529 2.81 16.23 -2.09
CA TYR A 529 3.32 16.11 -3.45
C TYR A 529 4.27 14.91 -3.63
N SER A 530 4.07 13.84 -2.86
CA SER A 530 4.97 12.70 -2.83
C SER A 530 4.31 11.44 -3.41
N ALA A 531 5.11 10.41 -3.65
CA ALA A 531 4.62 9.06 -3.96
C ALA A 531 5.32 8.04 -3.07
N VAL A 532 4.55 7.24 -2.36
CA VAL A 532 5.02 6.16 -1.47
C VAL A 532 4.84 4.83 -2.17
N TYR A 533 5.91 4.06 -2.24
CA TYR A 533 5.96 2.75 -2.89
C TYR A 533 6.13 1.68 -1.82
N LEU A 534 5.20 0.74 -1.76
CA LEU A 534 5.33 -0.49 -0.98
C LEU A 534 5.65 -1.64 -1.92
N VAL A 535 6.84 -2.23 -1.81
CA VAL A 535 7.27 -3.37 -2.63
C VAL A 535 7.28 -4.63 -1.79
N LEU A 536 6.72 -5.71 -2.32
CA LEU A 536 6.63 -7.01 -1.66
C LEU A 536 7.57 -8.00 -2.33
N SER A 537 8.50 -8.53 -1.56
CA SER A 537 9.42 -9.58 -2.01
C SER A 537 9.32 -10.82 -1.13
N TYR A 538 9.69 -11.95 -1.70
CA TYR A 538 9.64 -13.24 -1.04
C TYR A 538 11.00 -13.94 -1.10
N CYS A 539 11.46 -14.41 0.04
CA CYS A 539 12.62 -15.27 0.20
C CYS A 539 12.11 -16.67 0.60
N PRO A 540 12.24 -17.68 -0.27
CA PRO A 540 11.86 -19.05 0.00
C PRO A 540 12.61 -19.64 1.22
N PRO A 541 12.03 -20.64 1.90
CA PRO A 541 12.72 -21.31 3.00
C PRO A 541 14.02 -21.97 2.50
N PRO A 542 15.08 -22.05 3.32
CA PRO A 542 16.26 -22.85 3.00
C PRO A 542 15.85 -24.31 2.75
N LEU A 543 16.43 -24.96 1.74
CA LEU A 543 16.28 -26.40 1.57
C LEU A 543 16.79 -27.10 2.83
N GLU A 544 15.95 -27.93 3.46
CA GLU A 544 16.41 -28.87 4.47
C GLU A 544 17.47 -29.78 3.82
N GLN A 545 18.69 -29.76 4.34
CA GLN A 545 19.81 -30.60 3.87
C GLN A 545 19.69 -32.03 4.37
#